data_AF-A0A6N7PQE8-F1
#
_entry.id   AF-A0A6N7PQE8-F1
#
_cell.length_a   1.000
_cell.length_b   1.000
_cell.length_c   1.000
_cell.angle_alpha   90.00
_cell.angle_beta   90.00
_cell.angle_gamma   90.00
#
_symmetry.space_group_name_H-M   'P 1'
#
loop_
_entity.id
_entity.type
_entity.pdbx_description
1 polymer ?
#
loop_
_entity_poly.entity_id
_entity_poly.type
_entity_poly.pdbx_seq_one_letter_code
_entity_poly.pdbx_strand_id
1 'polypeptide(L)'
;MIALRHAGICLALTLAAACSLVNAPDPVKGEVDGEGGSGGSGGGGPPSPCGNGVFQTGEECDDGNDVETDGCLSNCKKATCGDGYVWEGVEGCDDGNMVNDDGCTNTCKLGTCGDGTIQEGEDCDDGNEDDTDDCTSACKVASCGDGFVHAGIEACDDGNAENTDACLQGCVLATCGDGFVQVGVEECDDMNQANDDACVGSCKNAVCGDGFVRAGVEQCDDGNLVGGDGCGPGCTPDISLPQCMDYIILDTADRNIAHVDPNVRECDQSVTNGSWYRFMGAAGTRMATSPPPVNVCATHAPGWVQGSYPANEGEVVNATACFNWGGNPCNWSSAIQIANCGKYYVFQLPAPDVCQLRYCGTN
;
A
#
# COMPACT_ATOMS: atom_id res chain seq x y z
N MET A 1 26.52 -30.93 31.15
CA MET A 1 27.45 -30.07 30.40
C MET A 1 26.61 -29.12 29.57
N ILE A 2 27.05 -27.86 29.56
CA ILE A 2 26.59 -26.73 28.75
C ILE A 2 25.26 -26.10 29.19
N ALA A 3 25.42 -24.89 29.72
CA ALA A 3 24.41 -23.96 30.14
C ALA A 3 23.99 -23.08 28.96
N LEU A 4 22.70 -22.85 28.78
CA LEU A 4 22.18 -21.68 28.08
C LEU A 4 21.34 -20.87 29.07
N ARG A 5 21.82 -19.68 29.42
CA ARG A 5 21.00 -18.63 30.02
C ARG A 5 20.80 -17.57 28.94
N HIS A 6 19.58 -17.47 28.43
CA HIS A 6 19.15 -16.32 27.63
C HIS A 6 18.76 -15.18 28.57
N ALA A 7 19.21 -13.99 28.17
CA ALA A 7 19.12 -12.73 28.89
C ALA A 7 17.68 -12.21 28.97
N GLY A 8 17.35 -11.63 30.12
CA GLY A 8 16.16 -10.82 30.33
C GLY A 8 16.42 -9.36 29.99
N ILE A 9 15.49 -8.80 29.22
CA ILE A 9 14.79 -7.52 29.41
C ILE A 9 15.32 -6.62 30.55
N CYS A 10 15.76 -5.41 30.19
CA CYS A 10 15.73 -4.18 31.00
C CYS A 10 15.60 -3.01 30.00
N LEU A 11 14.40 -2.52 29.72
CA LEU A 11 13.72 -1.42 30.42
C LEU A 11 14.65 -0.23 30.71
N ALA A 12 14.59 0.76 29.81
CA ALA A 12 15.19 2.07 30.00
C ALA A 12 14.44 2.82 31.10
N LEU A 13 15.15 3.22 32.16
CA LEU A 13 14.75 4.31 33.04
C LEU A 13 15.98 5.15 33.40
N THR A 14 15.69 6.41 33.66
CA THR A 14 16.53 7.58 33.57
C THR A 14 17.46 7.85 34.77
N LEU A 15 18.45 8.69 34.47
CA LEU A 15 19.05 9.74 35.31
C LEU A 15 20.28 9.44 36.20
N ALA A 16 21.21 10.41 36.08
CA ALA A 16 22.15 10.95 37.07
C ALA A 16 23.57 10.37 37.15
N ALA A 17 24.47 11.11 36.51
CA ALA A 17 25.76 11.61 37.01
C ALA A 17 26.34 10.98 38.29
N ALA A 18 27.49 10.33 38.13
CA ALA A 18 28.77 10.67 38.79
C ALA A 18 29.77 9.55 38.48
N CYS A 19 30.94 9.87 37.93
CA CYS A 19 32.08 8.97 38.07
C CYS A 19 33.32 9.76 38.44
N SER A 20 33.82 9.45 39.63
CA SER A 20 35.04 9.94 40.22
C SER A 20 36.27 9.25 39.61
N LEU A 21 37.37 9.99 39.66
CA LEU A 21 38.74 9.65 39.32
C LEU A 21 39.27 8.44 40.11
N VAL A 22 40.00 7.54 39.44
CA VAL A 22 41.30 7.01 39.94
C VAL A 22 42.13 6.34 38.82
N ASN A 23 43.29 6.96 38.60
CA ASN A 23 44.60 6.54 38.07
C ASN A 23 44.83 5.17 37.40
N ALA A 24 45.54 5.24 36.26
CA ALA A 24 46.53 4.26 35.82
C ALA A 24 47.90 4.95 35.59
N PRO A 25 49.04 4.24 35.74
CA PRO A 25 50.37 4.82 35.95
C PRO A 25 51.20 5.05 34.67
N ASP A 26 52.22 5.90 34.82
CA ASP A 26 53.21 6.37 33.85
C ASP A 26 53.98 5.29 33.06
N PRO A 27 54.65 5.72 31.97
CA PRO A 27 56.09 5.53 31.92
C PRO A 27 56.89 6.82 31.62
N VAL A 28 57.74 7.16 32.59
CA VAL A 28 59.15 7.60 32.49
C VAL A 28 59.53 8.54 31.34
N LYS A 29 59.62 9.84 31.65
CA LYS A 29 60.53 10.79 30.99
C LYS A 29 61.89 10.74 31.70
N GLY A 30 62.95 10.42 30.94
CA GLY A 30 64.33 10.63 31.34
C GLY A 30 64.80 11.99 30.83
N GLU A 31 65.10 12.87 31.78
CA GLU A 31 65.66 14.20 31.64
C GLU A 31 67.20 14.12 31.76
N VAL A 32 67.94 14.89 30.94
CA VAL A 32 69.24 15.46 31.36
C VAL A 32 69.48 16.81 30.65
N ASP A 33 69.23 17.87 31.41
CA ASP A 33 70.04 19.07 31.65
C ASP A 33 70.72 19.80 30.50
N GLY A 34 70.18 20.99 30.21
CA GLY A 34 70.92 22.11 29.67
C GLY A 34 71.48 22.98 30.79
N GLU A 35 72.79 23.25 30.74
CA GLU A 35 73.41 24.40 31.39
C GLU A 35 74.28 25.15 30.37
N GLY A 36 74.16 26.48 30.37
CA GLY A 36 74.67 27.38 29.35
C GLY A 36 76.17 27.69 29.41
N GLY A 37 76.66 28.34 28.35
CA GLY A 37 78.03 28.85 28.30
C GLY A 37 78.34 29.65 27.03
N SER A 38 78.54 30.95 27.24
CA SER A 38 78.95 32.03 26.33
C SER A 38 80.05 31.73 25.28
N GLY A 39 79.89 32.31 24.08
CA GLY A 39 80.89 32.98 23.22
C GLY A 39 82.27 32.35 22.94
N GLY A 40 82.63 32.24 21.65
CA GLY A 40 84.03 32.13 21.22
C GLY A 40 84.26 31.55 19.82
N SER A 41 84.93 32.32 18.97
CA SER A 41 85.31 32.02 17.60
C SER A 41 86.27 30.83 17.41
N GLY A 42 86.12 30.14 16.27
CA GLY A 42 87.23 29.68 15.41
C GLY A 42 87.75 28.25 15.62
N GLY A 43 87.71 27.45 14.54
CA GLY A 43 88.49 26.21 14.41
C GLY A 43 87.85 25.21 13.45
N GLY A 44 88.45 25.03 12.26
CA GLY A 44 87.88 24.26 11.15
C GLY A 44 87.79 22.75 11.39
N GLY A 45 86.61 22.20 11.12
CA GLY A 45 86.45 20.86 10.55
C GLY A 45 86.41 20.95 9.02
N PRO A 46 86.71 19.87 8.28
CA PRO A 46 86.62 19.87 6.82
C PRO A 46 85.20 20.29 6.40
N PRO A 47 85.06 21.11 5.34
CA PRO A 47 83.74 21.55 4.90
C PRO A 47 82.87 20.33 4.65
N SER A 48 81.64 20.33 5.18
CA SER A 48 80.60 19.46 4.64
C SER A 48 80.58 19.72 3.13
N PRO A 49 80.76 18.69 2.28
CA PRO A 49 80.84 18.92 0.84
C PRO A 49 79.54 19.52 0.30
N CYS A 50 78.41 19.22 0.94
CA CYS A 50 77.11 19.76 0.54
C CYS A 50 76.77 21.12 1.16
N GLY A 51 75.98 21.92 0.43
CA GLY A 51 75.36 23.16 0.92
C GLY A 51 76.28 24.39 0.79
N ASN A 52 77.32 24.32 -0.05
CA ASN A 52 78.33 25.37 -0.16
C ASN A 52 78.16 26.30 -1.39
N GLY A 53 77.16 26.01 -2.23
CA GLY A 53 76.80 26.76 -3.43
C GLY A 53 77.60 26.34 -4.67
N VAL A 54 78.34 25.24 -4.61
CA VAL A 54 79.22 24.76 -5.68
C VAL A 54 79.00 23.27 -5.90
N PHE A 55 78.37 22.92 -7.02
CA PHE A 55 78.17 21.53 -7.44
C PHE A 55 79.49 20.79 -7.71
N GLN A 56 79.78 19.73 -6.93
CA GLN A 56 81.02 18.94 -7.00
C GLN A 56 80.82 17.52 -7.54
N THR A 57 81.92 16.83 -7.85
CA THR A 57 81.88 15.44 -8.34
C THR A 57 81.52 14.48 -7.20
N GLY A 58 80.30 13.94 -7.23
CA GLY A 58 79.77 13.04 -6.20
C GLY A 58 78.43 13.51 -5.60
N GLU A 59 78.06 14.76 -5.86
CA GLU A 59 76.80 15.37 -5.43
C GLU A 59 75.73 15.21 -6.52
N GLU A 60 74.46 15.06 -6.13
CA GLU A 60 73.32 15.05 -7.07
C GLU A 60 72.68 16.43 -7.21
N CYS A 61 72.88 17.30 -6.22
CA CYS A 61 72.48 18.71 -6.14
C CYS A 61 73.40 19.46 -5.14
N ASP A 62 73.41 20.79 -5.18
CA ASP A 62 73.91 21.71 -4.13
C ASP A 62 73.22 23.07 -4.37
N ASP A 63 72.52 23.59 -3.37
CA ASP A 63 71.78 24.86 -3.45
C ASP A 63 72.31 25.94 -2.49
N GLY A 64 73.48 25.71 -1.90
CA GLY A 64 74.15 26.67 -1.03
C GLY A 64 73.56 26.84 0.36
N ASN A 65 72.78 25.87 0.85
CA ASN A 65 72.31 25.83 2.22
C ASN A 65 72.18 24.40 2.77
N ASP A 66 71.81 24.24 4.05
CA ASP A 66 71.65 22.94 4.75
C ASP A 66 70.18 22.68 5.16
N VAL A 67 69.20 23.18 4.39
CA VAL A 67 67.76 23.06 4.67
C VAL A 67 67.20 21.81 4.00
N GLU A 68 66.71 20.86 4.80
CA GLU A 68 66.17 19.58 4.29
C GLU A 68 64.81 19.69 3.58
N THR A 69 64.19 20.87 3.57
CA THR A 69 62.82 21.09 3.07
C THR A 69 62.78 21.84 1.73
N ASP A 70 63.89 21.88 1.01
CA ASP A 70 63.99 22.46 -0.33
C ASP A 70 64.46 21.42 -1.36
N GLY A 71 64.94 21.88 -2.52
CA GLY A 71 65.28 20.99 -3.62
C GLY A 71 66.54 20.14 -3.41
N CYS A 72 67.31 20.35 -2.33
CA CYS A 72 68.53 19.61 -2.06
C CYS A 72 68.72 19.30 -0.58
N LEU A 73 68.72 18.01 -0.23
CA LEU A 73 69.00 17.56 1.12
C LEU A 73 70.45 17.89 1.52
N SER A 74 70.73 18.06 2.82
CA SER A 74 72.06 18.40 3.35
C SER A 74 73.14 17.35 3.08
N ASN A 75 72.72 16.17 2.57
CA ASN A 75 73.60 15.08 2.14
C ASN A 75 73.86 15.05 0.61
N CYS A 76 73.43 16.09 -0.11
CA CYS A 76 73.61 16.26 -1.56
C CYS A 76 72.89 15.21 -2.40
N LYS A 77 71.75 14.75 -1.88
CA LYS A 77 70.74 14.03 -2.65
C LYS A 77 69.64 14.98 -3.05
N LYS A 78 69.16 14.80 -4.28
CA LYS A 78 67.93 15.44 -4.68
C LYS A 78 66.85 14.92 -3.76
N ALA A 79 66.08 15.86 -3.25
CA ALA A 79 64.95 15.53 -2.45
C ALA A 79 63.99 14.67 -3.33
N THR A 80 63.35 13.67 -2.73
CA THR A 80 62.34 12.80 -3.38
C THR A 80 61.12 12.56 -2.50
N CYS A 81 59.93 12.63 -3.09
CA CYS A 81 58.69 12.17 -2.43
C CYS A 81 58.88 10.82 -1.72
N GLY A 82 58.47 10.75 -0.45
CA GLY A 82 58.64 9.62 0.45
C GLY A 82 59.96 9.61 1.21
N ASP A 83 60.67 10.73 1.32
CA ASP A 83 61.95 10.83 2.04
C ASP A 83 61.82 11.34 3.49
N GLY A 84 60.61 11.71 3.90
CA GLY A 84 60.25 12.17 5.23
C GLY A 84 60.23 13.69 5.38
N TYR A 85 60.46 14.44 4.29
CA TYR A 85 60.52 15.90 4.29
C TYR A 85 59.51 16.50 3.31
N VAL A 86 58.60 17.34 3.79
CA VAL A 86 57.67 18.08 2.92
C VAL A 86 58.36 19.31 2.35
N TRP A 87 58.46 19.42 1.02
CA TRP A 87 59.07 20.62 0.42
C TRP A 87 58.05 21.66 0.02
N GLU A 88 58.22 22.85 0.59
CA GLU A 88 57.27 23.94 0.44
C GLU A 88 57.11 24.36 -1.03
N GLY A 89 55.88 24.27 -1.54
CA GLY A 89 55.54 24.65 -2.90
C GLY A 89 55.85 23.61 -3.99
N VAL A 90 56.42 22.46 -3.63
CA VAL A 90 56.59 21.29 -4.53
C VAL A 90 55.64 20.16 -4.13
N GLU A 91 55.55 19.88 -2.83
CA GLU A 91 54.80 18.75 -2.28
C GLU A 91 53.73 19.23 -1.28
N GLY A 92 52.59 18.53 -1.27
CA GLY A 92 51.49 18.80 -0.33
C GLY A 92 51.59 18.01 0.97
N CYS A 93 52.30 16.90 0.97
CA CYS A 93 52.58 16.01 2.10
C CYS A 93 53.81 15.12 1.79
N ASP A 94 54.33 14.43 2.80
CA ASP A 94 55.34 13.38 2.73
C ASP A 94 55.27 12.58 4.05
N ASP A 95 55.12 11.25 3.99
CA ASP A 95 55.04 10.35 5.15
C ASP A 95 56.26 9.42 5.29
N GLY A 96 57.33 9.71 4.55
CA GLY A 96 58.59 8.98 4.61
C GLY A 96 58.59 7.62 3.94
N ASN A 97 57.59 7.32 3.11
CA ASN A 97 57.58 6.08 2.34
C ASN A 97 56.85 6.21 0.98
N MET A 98 56.63 5.08 0.29
CA MET A 98 56.03 5.02 -1.05
C MET A 98 54.78 4.10 -1.08
N VAL A 99 53.99 4.17 -0.01
CA VAL A 99 52.69 3.51 0.15
C VAL A 99 51.63 4.60 -0.02
N ASN A 100 50.53 4.30 -0.74
CA ASN A 100 49.56 5.35 -1.10
C ASN A 100 48.48 5.59 -0.03
N ASP A 101 48.36 4.68 0.95
CA ASP A 101 47.23 4.57 1.89
C ASP A 101 47.61 4.89 3.36
N ASP A 102 48.81 5.41 3.64
CA ASP A 102 49.30 5.64 5.02
C ASP A 102 49.76 7.08 5.33
N GLY A 103 49.22 8.07 4.62
CA GLY A 103 49.29 9.48 4.99
C GLY A 103 49.55 10.42 3.83
N CYS A 104 50.24 9.95 2.80
CA CYS A 104 50.52 10.70 1.58
C CYS A 104 50.54 9.78 0.35
N THR A 105 50.05 10.27 -0.79
CA THR A 105 50.17 9.48 -2.03
C THR A 105 51.63 9.47 -2.52
N ASN A 106 51.97 8.50 -3.36
CA ASN A 106 53.26 8.37 -4.07
C ASN A 106 53.58 9.52 -5.05
N THR A 107 52.69 10.51 -5.14
CA THR A 107 52.88 11.74 -5.91
C THR A 107 52.99 12.97 -5.02
N CYS A 108 53.15 12.76 -3.71
CA CYS A 108 53.25 13.77 -2.66
C CYS A 108 52.09 14.76 -2.65
N LYS A 109 50.90 14.18 -2.74
CA LYS A 109 49.61 14.85 -2.58
C LYS A 109 48.82 14.12 -1.51
N LEU A 110 48.04 14.87 -0.75
CA LEU A 110 47.05 14.28 0.16
C LEU A 110 46.09 13.44 -0.68
N GLY A 111 45.83 12.22 -0.22
CA GLY A 111 44.75 11.40 -0.76
C GLY A 111 43.42 12.13 -0.63
N THR A 112 42.58 11.95 -1.63
CA THR A 112 41.25 12.55 -1.66
C THR A 112 40.24 11.48 -2.01
N CYS A 113 39.14 11.48 -1.27
CA CYS A 113 37.97 10.66 -1.58
C CYS A 113 37.61 10.65 -3.07
N GLY A 114 37.47 9.44 -3.62
CA GLY A 114 37.16 9.20 -5.02
C GLY A 114 38.38 9.07 -5.92
N ASP A 115 39.58 8.82 -5.36
CA ASP A 115 40.82 8.63 -6.15
C ASP A 115 41.17 7.15 -6.41
N GLY A 116 40.35 6.23 -5.91
CA GLY A 116 40.46 4.79 -6.08
C GLY A 116 41.34 4.11 -5.03
N THR A 117 41.76 4.83 -3.99
CA THR A 117 42.57 4.31 -2.89
C THR A 117 41.94 4.68 -1.57
N ILE A 118 41.70 3.72 -0.68
CA ILE A 118 41.15 4.02 0.66
C ILE A 118 42.26 4.59 1.54
N GLN A 119 42.09 5.82 2.01
CA GLN A 119 43.05 6.47 2.92
C GLN A 119 42.65 6.38 4.41
N GLU A 120 43.56 6.76 5.32
CA GLU A 120 43.28 6.78 6.76
C GLU A 120 42.14 7.77 7.09
N GLY A 121 41.00 7.22 7.53
CA GLY A 121 39.79 7.99 7.88
C GLY A 121 38.63 7.85 6.90
N GLU A 122 38.86 7.19 5.77
CA GLU A 122 37.83 6.82 4.79
C GLU A 122 37.28 5.43 5.10
N ASP A 123 35.95 5.26 5.00
CA ASP A 123 35.32 3.95 5.19
C ASP A 123 35.25 3.16 3.87
N CYS A 124 35.33 3.85 2.72
CA CYS A 124 35.35 3.32 1.35
C CYS A 124 35.97 4.35 0.39
N ASP A 125 36.30 3.92 -0.83
CA ASP A 125 36.62 4.76 -1.99
C ASP A 125 36.37 3.89 -3.24
N ASP A 126 35.53 4.36 -4.17
CA ASP A 126 35.23 3.66 -5.44
C ASP A 126 35.78 4.35 -6.69
N GLY A 127 36.63 5.35 -6.51
CA GLY A 127 37.32 6.07 -7.57
C GLY A 127 36.48 7.12 -8.28
N ASN A 128 35.38 7.59 -7.68
CA ASN A 128 34.59 8.70 -8.20
C ASN A 128 33.89 9.54 -7.10
N GLU A 129 33.13 10.58 -7.50
CA GLU A 129 32.43 11.50 -6.58
C GLU A 129 30.89 11.39 -6.72
N ASP A 130 30.37 10.26 -7.23
CA ASP A 130 28.94 9.98 -7.28
C ASP A 130 28.46 9.52 -5.91
N ASP A 131 27.36 10.08 -5.40
CA ASP A 131 26.79 9.66 -4.11
C ASP A 131 25.82 8.47 -4.27
N THR A 132 25.68 7.91 -5.47
CA THR A 132 24.60 6.93 -5.82
C THR A 132 25.11 5.53 -6.19
N ASP A 133 26.37 5.21 -5.88
CA ASP A 133 27.01 3.92 -6.11
C ASP A 133 27.58 3.29 -4.83
N ASP A 134 28.79 2.72 -4.84
CA ASP A 134 29.27 1.89 -3.72
C ASP A 134 29.77 2.77 -2.55
N CYS A 135 30.18 4.00 -2.83
CA CYS A 135 30.76 4.92 -1.86
C CYS A 135 30.30 6.36 -2.10
N THR A 136 29.83 7.04 -1.06
CA THR A 136 29.51 8.47 -1.18
C THR A 136 30.76 9.33 -1.38
N SER A 137 30.60 10.53 -1.95
CA SER A 137 31.65 11.56 -2.08
C SER A 137 32.24 12.05 -0.75
N ALA A 138 31.66 11.63 0.38
CA ALA A 138 32.17 11.84 1.73
C ALA A 138 32.97 10.64 2.27
N CYS A 139 33.26 9.65 1.43
CA CYS A 139 33.96 8.40 1.76
C CYS A 139 33.30 7.62 2.89
N LYS A 140 31.96 7.56 2.80
CA LYS A 140 31.10 6.73 3.63
C LYS A 140 30.44 5.68 2.77
N VAL A 141 30.43 4.45 3.29
CA VAL A 141 29.82 3.30 2.65
C VAL A 141 28.35 3.61 2.40
N ALA A 142 27.89 3.39 1.17
CA ALA A 142 26.49 3.45 0.79
C ALA A 142 25.60 2.71 1.79
N SER A 143 24.58 3.38 2.32
CA SER A 143 23.76 2.81 3.38
C SER A 143 22.30 3.21 3.28
N CYS A 144 21.41 2.25 3.51
CA CYS A 144 19.98 2.50 3.57
C CYS A 144 19.63 3.55 4.65
N GLY A 145 18.91 4.59 4.25
CA GLY A 145 18.47 5.71 5.05
C GLY A 145 19.43 6.92 5.05
N ASP A 146 20.42 6.97 4.16
CA ASP A 146 21.35 8.11 4.05
C ASP A 146 20.86 9.21 3.10
N GLY A 147 19.74 8.99 2.41
CA GLY A 147 19.10 9.93 1.52
C GLY A 147 19.49 9.78 0.04
N PHE A 148 20.32 8.79 -0.29
CA PHE A 148 20.72 8.47 -1.66
C PHE A 148 20.20 7.09 -2.05
N VAL A 149 19.73 6.94 -3.28
CA VAL A 149 19.32 5.63 -3.80
C VAL A 149 20.48 5.03 -4.58
N HIS A 150 21.10 4.01 -4.02
CA HIS A 150 22.27 3.37 -4.60
C HIS A 150 21.88 2.29 -5.63
N ALA A 151 22.22 2.53 -6.89
CA ALA A 151 21.70 1.76 -8.00
C ALA A 151 22.16 0.29 -7.96
N GLY A 152 21.21 -0.64 -7.79
CA GLY A 152 21.49 -2.07 -7.75
C GLY A 152 21.85 -2.62 -6.37
N ILE A 153 22.01 -1.75 -5.38
CA ILE A 153 22.10 -2.12 -3.96
C ILE A 153 20.70 -2.05 -3.32
N GLU A 154 19.95 -0.99 -3.62
CA GLU A 154 18.64 -0.77 -3.01
C GLU A 154 17.56 -0.26 -3.98
N ALA A 155 16.30 -0.41 -3.59
CA ALA A 155 15.16 -0.07 -4.45
C ALA A 155 14.58 1.33 -4.16
N CYS A 156 14.82 1.86 -2.97
CA CYS A 156 14.38 3.17 -2.49
C CYS A 156 15.28 3.62 -1.34
N ASP A 157 15.23 4.91 -1.02
CA ASP A 157 15.80 5.51 0.19
C ASP A 157 15.03 6.82 0.44
N ASP A 158 14.48 6.99 1.64
CA ASP A 158 13.76 8.21 2.06
C ASP A 158 14.44 8.94 3.23
N GLY A 159 15.73 8.67 3.44
CA GLY A 159 16.61 9.34 4.40
C GLY A 159 16.29 9.01 5.86
N ASN A 160 15.57 7.91 6.11
CA ASN A 160 15.26 7.46 7.46
C ASN A 160 15.14 5.92 7.55
N ALA A 161 14.83 5.41 8.74
CA ALA A 161 14.78 3.97 9.03
C ALA A 161 13.41 3.53 9.59
N GLU A 162 12.36 4.25 9.25
CA GLU A 162 10.97 3.90 9.58
C GLU A 162 10.44 2.87 8.56
N ASN A 163 9.38 2.15 8.92
CA ASN A 163 8.72 1.18 8.03
C ASN A 163 7.32 1.65 7.63
N THR A 164 6.95 2.89 7.98
CA THR A 164 5.57 3.40 7.87
C THR A 164 5.42 4.51 6.82
N ASP A 165 6.43 4.64 5.97
CA ASP A 165 6.54 5.57 4.86
C ASP A 165 6.89 4.82 3.57
N ALA A 166 7.41 5.52 2.57
CA ALA A 166 7.53 4.98 1.21
C ALA A 166 8.63 3.93 1.06
N CYS A 167 9.59 3.91 1.99
CA CYS A 167 10.70 2.98 1.99
C CYS A 167 10.82 2.27 3.33
N LEU A 168 10.96 0.94 3.33
CA LEU A 168 11.19 0.17 4.55
C LEU A 168 12.64 0.33 5.02
N GLN A 169 12.91 0.05 6.30
CA GLN A 169 14.26 0.02 6.90
C GLN A 169 15.30 -0.84 6.14
N GLY A 170 14.83 -1.81 5.33
CA GLY A 170 15.69 -2.63 4.46
C GLY A 170 15.91 -2.07 3.06
N CYS A 171 15.51 -0.83 2.81
CA CYS A 171 15.48 -0.16 1.51
C CYS A 171 14.79 -0.97 0.41
N VAL A 172 13.67 -1.55 0.83
CA VAL A 172 12.71 -2.23 -0.03
C VAL A 172 11.51 -1.29 -0.16
N LEU A 173 10.98 -1.19 -1.38
CA LEU A 173 9.76 -0.43 -1.63
C LEU A 173 8.64 -0.97 -0.75
N ALA A 174 7.95 -0.05 -0.09
CA ALA A 174 6.75 -0.34 0.65
C ALA A 174 5.69 -0.99 -0.28
N THR A 175 5.08 -2.09 0.17
CA THR A 175 4.13 -2.85 -0.64
C THR A 175 2.90 -3.26 0.16
N CYS A 176 1.75 -3.19 -0.50
CA CYS A 176 0.50 -3.67 0.07
C CYS A 176 0.58 -5.14 0.48
N GLY A 177 0.35 -5.41 1.77
CA GLY A 177 0.40 -6.73 2.38
C GLY A 177 1.75 -7.09 3.00
N ASP A 178 2.66 -6.12 3.21
CA ASP A 178 3.95 -6.34 3.86
C ASP A 178 3.90 -6.27 5.40
N GLY A 179 2.74 -5.93 5.96
CA GLY A 179 2.49 -5.88 7.40
C GLY A 179 2.68 -4.51 8.04
N PHE A 180 2.95 -3.47 7.25
CA PHE A 180 3.15 -2.11 7.75
C PHE A 180 2.22 -1.13 7.05
N VAL A 181 1.30 -0.51 7.79
CA VAL A 181 0.46 0.57 7.24
C VAL A 181 1.30 1.81 6.96
N GLN A 182 1.50 2.14 5.68
CA GLN A 182 2.31 3.28 5.27
C GLN A 182 1.47 4.55 5.08
N VAL A 183 1.73 5.57 5.90
CA VAL A 183 0.89 6.78 5.97
C VAL A 183 0.96 7.57 4.67
N GLY A 184 -0.19 7.75 4.02
CA GLY A 184 -0.32 8.51 2.78
C GLY A 184 0.00 7.72 1.50
N VAL A 185 0.49 6.49 1.64
CA VAL A 185 0.64 5.52 0.54
C VAL A 185 -0.57 4.58 0.53
N GLU A 186 -0.98 4.10 1.70
CA GLU A 186 -2.08 3.15 1.87
C GLU A 186 -3.00 3.49 3.06
N GLU A 187 -4.21 2.93 3.03
CA GLU A 187 -5.22 3.14 4.08
C GLU A 187 -5.30 2.00 5.09
N CYS A 188 -4.83 0.82 4.72
CA CYS A 188 -4.79 -0.39 5.54
C CYS A 188 -3.73 -1.34 5.00
N ASP A 189 -3.34 -2.30 5.84
CA ASP A 189 -2.53 -3.47 5.51
C ASP A 189 -2.96 -4.60 6.44
N ASP A 190 -3.23 -5.78 5.89
CA ASP A 190 -3.57 -6.99 6.64
C ASP A 190 -2.68 -8.19 6.29
N MET A 191 -1.41 -7.91 5.95
CA MET A 191 -0.33 -8.88 5.71
C MET A 191 -0.59 -9.83 4.54
N ASN A 192 -1.53 -9.49 3.65
CA ASN A 192 -1.83 -10.28 2.47
C ASN A 192 -2.43 -9.41 1.33
N GLN A 193 -2.81 -10.05 0.22
CA GLN A 193 -3.36 -9.38 -0.98
C GLN A 193 -4.74 -9.93 -1.37
N ALA A 194 -5.43 -10.57 -0.43
CA ALA A 194 -6.80 -11.00 -0.63
C ALA A 194 -7.70 -9.77 -0.77
N ASN A 195 -8.87 -9.94 -1.38
CA ASN A 195 -9.84 -8.86 -1.50
C ASN A 195 -11.08 -9.11 -0.62
N ASP A 196 -11.17 -10.27 0.02
CA ASP A 196 -12.34 -10.74 0.76
C ASP A 196 -12.18 -10.65 2.29
N ASP A 197 -11.18 -9.90 2.78
CA ASP A 197 -10.90 -9.66 4.19
C ASP A 197 -10.90 -8.17 4.56
N ALA A 198 -9.98 -7.70 5.41
CA ALA A 198 -10.10 -6.36 6.01
C ALA A 198 -9.63 -5.26 5.05
N CYS A 199 -8.65 -5.59 4.22
CA CYS A 199 -8.03 -4.70 3.26
C CYS A 199 -8.09 -5.34 1.87
N VAL A 200 -8.55 -4.61 0.85
CA VAL A 200 -8.44 -5.13 -0.52
C VAL A 200 -6.99 -5.06 -0.98
N GLY A 201 -6.58 -5.90 -1.94
CA GLY A 201 -5.20 -5.95 -2.48
C GLY A 201 -4.72 -4.69 -3.21
N SER A 202 -5.51 -3.61 -3.19
CA SER A 202 -5.13 -2.25 -3.58
C SER A 202 -4.87 -1.32 -2.36
N CYS A 203 -4.80 -1.90 -1.17
CA CYS A 203 -4.58 -1.25 0.12
C CYS A 203 -5.56 -0.13 0.44
N LYS A 204 -6.82 -0.46 0.18
CA LYS A 204 -8.00 0.29 0.59
C LYS A 204 -8.82 -0.56 1.53
N ASN A 205 -9.47 0.10 2.49
CA ASN A 205 -10.37 -0.61 3.40
C ASN A 205 -11.47 -1.28 2.58
N ALA A 206 -11.71 -2.56 2.83
CA ALA A 206 -12.77 -3.29 2.15
C ALA A 206 -14.14 -2.77 2.63
N VAL A 207 -15.01 -2.39 1.69
CA VAL A 207 -16.28 -1.71 1.96
C VAL A 207 -17.39 -2.25 1.09
N CYS A 208 -18.61 -2.18 1.61
CA CYS A 208 -19.80 -2.48 0.82
C CYS A 208 -19.86 -1.64 -0.47
N GLY A 209 -20.07 -2.32 -1.59
CA GLY A 209 -20.10 -1.79 -2.94
C GLY A 209 -18.73 -1.73 -3.63
N ASP A 210 -17.70 -2.43 -3.13
CA ASP A 210 -16.37 -2.48 -3.76
C ASP A 210 -16.18 -3.65 -4.74
N GLY A 211 -17.17 -4.54 -4.82
CA GLY A 211 -17.21 -5.70 -5.71
C GLY A 211 -16.69 -6.99 -5.09
N PHE A 212 -16.30 -6.98 -3.82
CA PHE A 212 -15.77 -8.14 -3.11
C PHE A 212 -16.62 -8.48 -1.89
N VAL A 213 -16.94 -9.77 -1.74
CA VAL A 213 -17.78 -10.23 -0.62
C VAL A 213 -16.91 -10.73 0.52
N ARG A 214 -17.01 -10.06 1.66
CA ARG A 214 -16.31 -10.40 2.90
C ARG A 214 -17.11 -11.37 3.76
N ALA A 215 -16.61 -12.60 3.86
CA ALA A 215 -17.28 -13.66 4.58
C ALA A 215 -17.54 -13.30 6.06
N GLY A 216 -18.81 -13.29 6.46
CA GLY A 216 -19.22 -13.01 7.84
C GLY A 216 -19.31 -11.52 8.21
N VAL A 217 -18.92 -10.62 7.30
CA VAL A 217 -19.15 -9.17 7.42
C VAL A 217 -20.35 -8.77 6.57
N GLU A 218 -20.44 -9.30 5.36
CA GLU A 218 -21.53 -9.02 4.44
C GLU A 218 -22.07 -10.28 3.73
N GLN A 219 -23.25 -10.15 3.13
CA GLN A 219 -23.97 -11.27 2.52
C GLN A 219 -23.93 -11.24 0.98
N CYS A 220 -23.65 -10.08 0.39
CA CYS A 220 -23.46 -9.86 -1.02
C CYS A 220 -22.65 -8.58 -1.23
N ASP A 221 -22.17 -8.38 -2.45
CA ASP A 221 -21.61 -7.13 -2.95
C ASP A 221 -21.74 -7.15 -4.49
N ASP A 222 -22.29 -6.11 -5.10
CA ASP A 222 -22.45 -5.98 -6.56
C ASP A 222 -21.64 -4.81 -7.16
N GLY A 223 -20.65 -4.33 -6.43
CA GLY A 223 -19.72 -3.30 -6.87
C GLY A 223 -20.30 -1.89 -6.87
N ASN A 224 -21.44 -1.68 -6.22
CA ASN A 224 -22.01 -0.36 -6.02
C ASN A 224 -22.95 -0.28 -4.80
N LEU A 225 -23.58 0.88 -4.58
CA LEU A 225 -24.50 1.14 -3.46
C LEU A 225 -25.92 1.47 -3.94
N VAL A 226 -26.25 1.15 -5.19
CA VAL A 226 -27.61 1.20 -5.71
C VAL A 226 -28.35 -0.02 -5.15
N GLY A 227 -29.65 0.12 -4.92
CA GLY A 227 -30.48 -1.02 -4.55
C GLY A 227 -31.36 -1.43 -5.74
N GLY A 228 -31.73 -2.71 -5.78
CA GLY A 228 -32.58 -3.33 -6.78
C GLY A 228 -31.84 -3.94 -7.96
N ASP A 229 -30.50 -4.00 -7.93
CA ASP A 229 -29.62 -4.60 -8.93
C ASP A 229 -28.89 -5.87 -8.46
N GLY A 230 -29.13 -6.29 -7.22
CA GLY A 230 -28.70 -7.61 -6.73
C GLY A 230 -28.26 -7.55 -5.27
N CYS A 231 -27.61 -6.47 -4.88
CA CYS A 231 -27.18 -6.22 -3.51
C CYS A 231 -27.60 -4.82 -3.07
N GLY A 232 -28.27 -4.71 -1.92
CA GLY A 232 -28.66 -3.41 -1.42
C GLY A 232 -27.47 -2.64 -0.82
N PRO A 233 -27.60 -1.32 -0.58
CA PRO A 233 -26.55 -0.46 0.00
C PRO A 233 -26.10 -0.86 1.43
N GLY A 234 -26.78 -1.82 2.06
CA GLY A 234 -26.38 -2.41 3.34
C GLY A 234 -25.66 -3.75 3.20
N CYS A 235 -25.24 -4.12 1.99
CA CYS A 235 -24.65 -5.42 1.63
C CYS A 235 -25.42 -6.63 2.14
N THR A 236 -26.73 -6.49 2.04
CA THR A 236 -27.71 -7.56 2.17
C THR A 236 -28.32 -7.80 0.81
N PRO A 237 -28.52 -9.06 0.39
CA PRO A 237 -29.16 -9.35 -0.88
C PRO A 237 -30.44 -8.57 -0.97
N ASP A 238 -30.64 -7.87 -2.08
CA ASP A 238 -31.95 -7.33 -2.35
C ASP A 238 -32.91 -8.52 -2.30
N ILE A 239 -34.01 -8.38 -1.56
CA ILE A 239 -35.05 -9.40 -1.52
C ILE A 239 -35.69 -9.41 -2.90
N SER A 240 -35.02 -10.04 -3.86
CA SER A 240 -35.57 -10.51 -5.10
C SER A 240 -36.46 -11.68 -4.70
N LEU A 241 -37.67 -11.33 -4.31
CA LEU A 241 -38.78 -12.27 -4.22
C LEU A 241 -38.73 -13.13 -5.50
N PRO A 242 -38.45 -14.45 -5.43
CA PRO A 242 -38.28 -15.28 -6.62
C PRO A 242 -39.49 -15.18 -7.56
N GLN A 243 -40.67 -14.97 -6.99
CA GLN A 243 -41.92 -14.71 -7.71
C GLN A 243 -41.96 -13.44 -8.56
N CYS A 244 -41.06 -12.49 -8.33
CA CYS A 244 -40.86 -11.32 -9.17
C CYS A 244 -39.94 -11.60 -10.37
N MET A 245 -39.35 -12.78 -10.47
CA MET A 245 -38.51 -13.18 -11.60
C MET A 245 -39.07 -14.40 -12.35
N ASP A 246 -39.80 -15.27 -11.65
CA ASP A 246 -40.45 -16.45 -12.20
C ASP A 246 -41.98 -16.35 -12.05
N TYR A 247 -42.64 -15.94 -13.13
CA TYR A 247 -44.09 -15.81 -13.21
C TYR A 247 -44.61 -16.07 -14.63
N ILE A 248 -45.89 -16.43 -14.71
CA ILE A 248 -46.62 -16.65 -15.96
C ILE A 248 -47.35 -15.35 -16.36
N ILE A 249 -47.25 -14.97 -17.62
CA ILE A 249 -47.85 -13.73 -18.12
C ILE A 249 -49.32 -13.95 -18.49
N LEU A 250 -50.17 -13.02 -18.05
CA LEU A 250 -51.56 -12.88 -18.45
C LEU A 250 -51.69 -11.57 -19.24
N ASP A 251 -51.68 -11.63 -20.57
CA ASP A 251 -51.62 -10.45 -21.44
C ASP A 251 -52.77 -10.31 -22.45
N THR A 252 -53.67 -11.28 -22.48
CA THR A 252 -54.77 -11.34 -23.45
C THR A 252 -55.82 -10.25 -23.18
N ALA A 253 -56.28 -9.57 -24.23
CA ALA A 253 -57.20 -8.44 -24.12
C ALA A 253 -58.56 -8.80 -23.50
N ASP A 254 -58.98 -10.05 -23.67
CA ASP A 254 -60.22 -10.59 -23.13
C ASP A 254 -60.19 -10.76 -21.60
N ARG A 255 -59.02 -10.68 -20.94
CA ARG A 255 -58.90 -10.66 -19.46
C ARG A 255 -59.16 -9.30 -18.82
N ASN A 256 -59.23 -8.23 -19.60
CA ASN A 256 -59.43 -6.91 -19.05
C ASN A 256 -60.91 -6.70 -18.66
N ILE A 257 -61.19 -6.05 -17.54
CA ILE A 257 -62.57 -5.72 -17.13
C ILE A 257 -63.29 -4.80 -18.12
N ALA A 258 -62.54 -4.08 -18.97
CA ALA A 258 -63.10 -3.28 -20.06
C ALA A 258 -63.55 -4.12 -21.27
N HIS A 259 -63.19 -5.40 -21.33
CA HIS A 259 -63.64 -6.31 -22.37
C HIS A 259 -65.07 -6.79 -22.11
N VAL A 260 -65.99 -6.35 -22.96
CA VAL A 260 -67.41 -6.68 -22.90
C VAL A 260 -67.80 -7.44 -24.17
N ASP A 261 -67.64 -8.77 -24.15
CA ASP A 261 -68.14 -9.66 -25.20
C ASP A 261 -69.12 -10.67 -24.59
N PRO A 262 -70.41 -10.65 -24.95
CA PRO A 262 -71.38 -11.57 -24.41
C PRO A 262 -71.26 -13.01 -24.96
N ASN A 263 -70.48 -13.25 -26.01
CA ASN A 263 -70.42 -14.54 -26.71
C ASN A 263 -69.16 -15.36 -26.38
N VAL A 264 -68.14 -14.75 -25.76
CA VAL A 264 -66.90 -15.43 -25.36
C VAL A 264 -66.93 -15.70 -23.86
N ARG A 265 -66.74 -16.97 -23.48
CA ARG A 265 -66.74 -17.42 -22.09
C ARG A 265 -65.57 -18.37 -21.84
N GLU A 266 -64.58 -17.82 -21.16
CA GLU A 266 -63.39 -18.48 -20.67
C GLU A 266 -63.46 -18.64 -19.14
N CYS A 267 -62.63 -19.54 -18.61
CA CYS A 267 -62.47 -19.76 -17.18
C CYS A 267 -61.02 -20.09 -16.83
N ASP A 268 -60.64 -19.90 -15.58
CA ASP A 268 -59.26 -20.09 -15.12
C ASP A 268 -58.98 -21.46 -14.49
N GLN A 269 -59.73 -22.50 -14.86
CA GLN A 269 -59.44 -23.87 -14.39
C GLN A 269 -58.09 -24.42 -14.88
N SER A 270 -57.52 -23.81 -15.93
CA SER A 270 -56.19 -24.13 -16.45
C SER A 270 -55.05 -23.40 -15.74
N VAL A 271 -55.35 -22.53 -14.77
CA VAL A 271 -54.33 -21.88 -13.93
C VAL A 271 -53.66 -22.95 -13.08
N THR A 272 -52.33 -23.00 -13.11
CA THR A 272 -51.52 -23.89 -12.30
C THR A 272 -51.47 -23.40 -10.84
N ASN A 273 -51.97 -24.24 -9.92
CA ASN A 273 -51.88 -23.99 -8.48
C ASN A 273 -50.43 -23.80 -8.02
N GLY A 274 -50.18 -22.77 -7.23
CA GLY A 274 -48.85 -22.46 -6.67
C GLY A 274 -47.95 -21.60 -7.56
N SER A 275 -48.29 -21.43 -8.84
CA SER A 275 -47.57 -20.53 -9.75
C SER A 275 -47.94 -19.06 -9.52
N TRP A 276 -47.00 -18.18 -9.85
CA TRP A 276 -47.20 -16.73 -9.83
C TRP A 276 -47.58 -16.22 -11.21
N TYR A 277 -48.43 -15.21 -11.25
CA TYR A 277 -48.98 -14.64 -12.47
C TYR A 277 -48.81 -13.12 -12.49
N ARG A 278 -48.59 -12.56 -13.66
CA ARG A 278 -48.48 -11.11 -13.88
C ARG A 278 -49.44 -10.66 -14.98
N PHE A 279 -50.27 -9.67 -14.65
CA PHE A 279 -51.07 -8.97 -15.66
C PHE A 279 -50.18 -8.01 -16.44
N MET A 280 -50.18 -8.13 -17.77
CA MET A 280 -49.42 -7.27 -18.68
C MET A 280 -50.26 -6.88 -19.91
N GLY A 281 -49.74 -5.94 -20.71
CA GLY A 281 -50.30 -5.62 -22.02
C GLY A 281 -51.78 -5.26 -21.98
N ALA A 282 -52.59 -5.90 -22.83
CA ALA A 282 -54.01 -5.58 -22.96
C ALA A 282 -54.85 -6.06 -21.78
N ALA A 283 -54.39 -7.06 -21.01
CA ALA A 283 -55.07 -7.53 -19.81
C ALA A 283 -55.05 -6.50 -18.67
N GLY A 284 -54.13 -5.53 -18.71
CA GLY A 284 -53.95 -4.51 -17.68
C GLY A 284 -52.67 -4.71 -16.86
N THR A 285 -52.57 -4.06 -15.71
CA THR A 285 -51.37 -4.09 -14.84
C THR A 285 -51.60 -4.78 -13.50
N ARG A 286 -52.86 -4.96 -13.08
CA ARG A 286 -53.25 -5.57 -11.80
C ARG A 286 -54.71 -6.02 -11.82
N MET A 287 -55.16 -6.74 -10.80
CA MET A 287 -56.59 -7.03 -10.61
C MET A 287 -57.33 -5.83 -9.99
N ALA A 288 -58.63 -5.69 -10.25
CA ALA A 288 -59.43 -4.63 -9.62
C ALA A 288 -59.55 -4.83 -8.11
N THR A 289 -59.62 -3.73 -7.33
CA THR A 289 -59.91 -3.73 -5.88
C THR A 289 -61.38 -3.48 -5.56
N SER A 290 -62.22 -3.40 -6.59
CA SER A 290 -63.67 -3.27 -6.49
C SER A 290 -64.35 -4.26 -7.44
N PRO A 291 -65.60 -4.69 -7.14
CA PRO A 291 -66.29 -5.70 -7.93
C PRO A 291 -66.58 -5.20 -9.37
N PRO A 292 -66.06 -5.87 -10.41
CA PRO A 292 -66.41 -5.58 -11.80
C PRO A 292 -67.85 -6.02 -12.11
N PRO A 293 -68.54 -5.43 -13.09
CA PRO A 293 -69.85 -5.91 -13.54
C PRO A 293 -69.79 -7.38 -13.97
N VAL A 294 -70.87 -8.14 -13.80
CA VAL A 294 -70.93 -9.53 -14.33
C VAL A 294 -70.80 -9.57 -15.86
N ASN A 295 -70.36 -10.69 -16.42
CA ASN A 295 -70.18 -10.88 -17.86
C ASN A 295 -69.13 -9.95 -18.53
N VAL A 296 -68.09 -9.54 -17.81
CA VAL A 296 -66.91 -8.87 -18.38
C VAL A 296 -65.69 -9.77 -18.32
N CYS A 297 -64.59 -9.38 -18.98
CA CYS A 297 -63.34 -10.16 -18.98
C CYS A 297 -63.56 -11.59 -19.53
N ALA A 298 -64.49 -11.68 -20.50
CA ALA A 298 -64.91 -12.91 -21.16
C ALA A 298 -65.22 -14.05 -20.18
N THR A 299 -65.85 -13.75 -19.04
CA THR A 299 -66.28 -14.76 -18.07
C THR A 299 -67.65 -14.42 -17.49
N HIS A 300 -68.31 -15.40 -16.87
CA HIS A 300 -69.60 -15.19 -16.22
C HIS A 300 -69.44 -14.39 -14.92
N ALA A 301 -68.49 -14.81 -14.08
CA ALA A 301 -68.22 -14.23 -12.76
C ALA A 301 -66.78 -13.70 -12.69
N PRO A 302 -66.57 -12.40 -12.92
CA PRO A 302 -65.25 -11.77 -12.89
C PRO A 302 -64.65 -11.73 -11.48
N GLY A 303 -63.38 -12.09 -11.39
CA GLY A 303 -62.58 -12.09 -10.17
C GLY A 303 -61.91 -10.73 -9.91
N TRP A 304 -61.91 -10.31 -8.65
CA TRP A 304 -61.31 -9.07 -8.15
C TRP A 304 -60.72 -9.27 -6.75
N VAL A 305 -59.83 -8.39 -6.31
CA VAL A 305 -59.15 -8.48 -5.01
C VAL A 305 -59.97 -7.78 -3.94
N GLN A 306 -60.42 -8.53 -2.93
CA GLN A 306 -61.02 -7.99 -1.71
C GLN A 306 -59.91 -7.61 -0.72
N GLY A 307 -59.58 -6.32 -0.68
CA GLY A 307 -58.57 -5.76 0.24
C GLY A 307 -57.65 -4.75 -0.43
N SER A 308 -56.56 -4.41 0.27
CA SER A 308 -55.50 -3.55 -0.23
C SER A 308 -54.31 -4.35 -0.75
N TYR A 309 -53.52 -3.72 -1.61
CA TYR A 309 -52.26 -4.25 -2.12
C TYR A 309 -51.12 -4.07 -1.10
N PRO A 310 -50.05 -4.88 -1.17
CA PRO A 310 -48.84 -4.68 -0.36
C PRO A 310 -48.26 -3.29 -0.61
N ALA A 311 -47.97 -2.54 0.46
CA ALA A 311 -47.56 -1.14 0.35
C ALA A 311 -46.07 -1.01 0.05
N ASN A 312 -45.25 -1.90 0.63
CA ASN A 312 -43.79 -1.82 0.51
C ASN A 312 -43.28 -2.78 -0.57
N GLU A 313 -42.24 -2.38 -1.28
CA GLU A 313 -41.51 -3.25 -2.20
C GLU A 313 -40.91 -4.44 -1.45
N GLY A 314 -40.98 -5.64 -2.03
CA GLY A 314 -40.54 -6.90 -1.40
C GLY A 314 -41.56 -7.49 -0.41
N GLU A 315 -42.71 -6.84 -0.20
CA GLU A 315 -43.77 -7.34 0.69
C GLU A 315 -44.68 -8.34 -0.04
N VAL A 316 -45.01 -9.45 0.65
CA VAL A 316 -46.01 -10.43 0.23
C VAL A 316 -47.14 -10.46 1.23
N VAL A 317 -48.36 -10.24 0.77
CA VAL A 317 -49.56 -10.26 1.61
C VAL A 317 -50.54 -11.34 1.15
N ASN A 318 -51.21 -11.95 2.11
CA ASN A 318 -52.36 -12.81 1.85
C ASN A 318 -53.58 -11.92 1.55
N ALA A 319 -54.32 -12.25 0.50
CA ALA A 319 -55.54 -11.56 0.13
C ALA A 319 -56.61 -12.57 -0.33
N THR A 320 -57.81 -12.06 -0.57
CA THR A 320 -58.92 -12.87 -1.08
C THR A 320 -59.31 -12.38 -2.45
N ALA A 321 -59.30 -13.26 -3.45
CA ALA A 321 -59.94 -13.00 -4.73
C ALA A 321 -61.43 -13.35 -4.61
N CYS A 322 -62.31 -12.40 -4.87
CA CYS A 322 -63.76 -12.55 -4.87
C CYS A 322 -64.28 -12.57 -6.30
N PHE A 323 -65.31 -13.39 -6.57
CA PHE A 323 -65.96 -13.48 -7.88
C PHE A 323 -67.39 -12.95 -7.80
N ASN A 324 -67.69 -11.92 -8.59
CA ASN A 324 -68.99 -11.27 -8.59
C ASN A 324 -70.02 -12.05 -9.41
N TRP A 325 -71.15 -12.43 -8.79
CA TRP A 325 -72.25 -13.12 -9.48
C TRP A 325 -73.59 -12.95 -8.76
N GLY A 326 -74.69 -12.91 -9.52
CA GLY A 326 -76.05 -13.00 -8.98
C GLY A 326 -76.43 -11.90 -7.98
N GLY A 327 -75.78 -10.74 -8.04
CA GLY A 327 -75.97 -9.63 -7.09
C GLY A 327 -75.13 -9.74 -5.81
N ASN A 328 -74.34 -10.81 -5.64
CA ASN A 328 -73.35 -10.92 -4.58
C ASN A 328 -71.94 -10.64 -5.14
N PRO A 329 -71.26 -9.56 -4.69
CA PRO A 329 -69.93 -9.19 -5.19
C PRO A 329 -68.83 -10.21 -4.84
N CYS A 330 -69.06 -11.09 -3.88
CA CYS A 330 -68.15 -12.18 -3.52
C CYS A 330 -68.95 -13.48 -3.36
N ASN A 331 -69.55 -13.94 -4.46
CA ASN A 331 -70.34 -15.18 -4.44
C ASN A 331 -69.46 -16.43 -4.30
N TRP A 332 -68.28 -16.39 -4.91
CA TRP A 332 -67.19 -17.33 -4.68
C TRP A 332 -65.94 -16.56 -4.28
N SER A 333 -65.02 -17.25 -3.62
CA SER A 333 -63.73 -16.67 -3.26
C SER A 333 -62.60 -17.69 -3.32
N SER A 334 -61.38 -17.18 -3.45
CA SER A 334 -60.15 -17.96 -3.37
C SER A 334 -59.12 -17.19 -2.56
N ALA A 335 -58.38 -17.88 -1.70
CA ALA A 335 -57.21 -17.31 -1.04
C ALA A 335 -56.09 -17.14 -2.08
N ILE A 336 -55.49 -15.95 -2.12
CA ILE A 336 -54.40 -15.59 -3.03
C ILE A 336 -53.26 -14.95 -2.24
N GLN A 337 -52.10 -14.84 -2.86
CA GLN A 337 -51.01 -14.00 -2.38
C GLN A 337 -50.70 -12.92 -3.42
N ILE A 338 -50.33 -11.73 -2.95
CA ILE A 338 -49.95 -10.60 -3.78
C ILE A 338 -48.56 -10.18 -3.33
N ALA A 339 -47.63 -10.05 -4.28
CA ALA A 339 -46.30 -9.53 -4.01
C ALA A 339 -46.08 -8.19 -4.72
N ASN A 340 -45.46 -7.23 -4.02
CA ASN A 340 -45.04 -5.96 -4.61
C ASN A 340 -43.59 -6.06 -5.10
N CYS A 341 -43.41 -6.05 -6.43
CA CYS A 341 -42.11 -6.07 -7.08
C CYS A 341 -41.60 -4.65 -7.41
N GLY A 342 -42.05 -3.64 -6.65
CA GLY A 342 -41.73 -2.23 -6.82
C GLY A 342 -42.51 -1.56 -7.96
N LYS A 343 -42.27 -2.03 -9.20
CA LYS A 343 -42.86 -1.46 -10.43
C LYS A 343 -44.17 -2.14 -10.86
N TYR A 344 -44.44 -3.33 -10.34
CA TYR A 344 -45.59 -4.15 -10.72
C TYR A 344 -45.94 -5.12 -9.59
N TYR A 345 -47.09 -5.76 -9.73
CA TYR A 345 -47.56 -6.78 -8.80
C TYR A 345 -47.61 -8.14 -9.49
N VAL A 346 -47.29 -9.17 -8.74
CA VAL A 346 -47.51 -10.57 -9.13
C VAL A 346 -48.47 -11.22 -8.15
N PHE A 347 -49.23 -12.20 -8.64
CA PHE A 347 -50.34 -12.83 -7.94
C PHE A 347 -50.15 -14.33 -7.93
N GLN A 348 -50.15 -14.96 -6.75
CA GLN A 348 -50.28 -16.41 -6.67
C GLN A 348 -51.77 -16.75 -6.75
N LEU A 349 -52.19 -17.28 -7.90
CA LEU A 349 -53.60 -17.54 -8.22
C LEU A 349 -53.84 -19.05 -8.22
N PRO A 350 -54.78 -19.57 -7.43
CA PRO A 350 -55.21 -20.96 -7.53
C PRO A 350 -56.19 -21.16 -8.69
N ALA A 351 -56.34 -22.40 -9.17
CA ALA A 351 -57.40 -22.79 -10.09
C ALA A 351 -58.77 -22.65 -9.38
N PRO A 352 -59.75 -21.95 -9.96
CA PRO A 352 -61.09 -21.88 -9.39
C PRO A 352 -61.85 -23.21 -9.52
N ASP A 353 -62.70 -23.52 -8.53
CA ASP A 353 -63.43 -24.81 -8.48
C ASP A 353 -64.45 -25.03 -9.60
N VAL A 354 -64.91 -23.96 -10.26
CA VAL A 354 -65.93 -24.02 -11.31
C VAL A 354 -65.53 -23.22 -12.55
N CYS A 355 -65.87 -23.73 -13.75
CA CYS A 355 -65.57 -23.08 -15.03
C CYS A 355 -66.54 -21.95 -15.39
N GLN A 356 -66.69 -21.00 -14.48
CA GLN A 356 -67.45 -19.77 -14.65
C GLN A 356 -66.69 -18.56 -14.09
N LEU A 357 -65.52 -18.82 -13.49
CA LEU A 357 -64.71 -17.88 -12.74
C LEU A 357 -63.43 -17.61 -13.52
N ARG A 358 -63.05 -16.34 -13.58
CA ARG A 358 -61.79 -15.90 -14.19
C ARG A 358 -61.23 -14.70 -13.45
N TYR A 359 -59.92 -14.66 -13.24
CA TYR A 359 -59.20 -13.53 -12.68
C TYR A 359 -59.04 -12.44 -13.73
N CYS A 360 -59.50 -11.23 -13.40
CA CYS A 360 -59.65 -10.15 -14.35
C CYS A 360 -58.71 -8.99 -14.03
N GLY A 361 -58.07 -8.49 -15.08
CA GLY A 361 -57.13 -7.38 -14.99
C GLY A 361 -57.78 -6.02 -15.26
N THR A 362 -57.12 -4.97 -14.77
CA THR A 362 -57.44 -3.56 -14.95
C THR A 362 -56.13 -2.75 -15.00
N ASN A 363 -56.24 -1.49 -15.42
CA ASN A 363 -55.19 -0.49 -15.30
C ASN A 363 -55.30 0.29 -13.98
#